data_AF-W4V3Q8-F1
#
_entry.id   AF-W4V3Q8-F1
#
_cell.length_a   1.000
_cell.length_b   1.000
_cell.length_c   1.000
_cell.angle_alpha   90.00
_cell.angle_beta   90.00
_cell.angle_gamma   90.00
#
_symmetry.space_group_name_H-M   'P 1'
#
loop_
_entity.id
_entity.type
_entity.pdbx_description
1 polymer ?
#
loop_
_entity_poly.entity_id
_entity_poly.type
_entity_poly.pdbx_seq_one_letter_code
_entity_poly.pdbx_strand_id
1 'polypeptide(L)' 'METCPVPMRMVGVMDRFGKSGKPDELLKKYGLTPDNIVEKVKDVLKNK' A
#
# COMPACT_ATOMS: atom_id res chain seq x y z
N MET A 1 -6.48 22.50 16.72
CA MET A 1 -6.34 21.20 16.03
C MET A 1 -6.64 21.44 14.58
N GLU A 2 -5.60 21.52 13.76
CA GLU A 2 -5.72 21.70 12.31
C GLU A 2 -5.96 20.33 11.68
N THR A 3 -7.22 19.98 11.48
CA THR A 3 -7.59 18.79 10.72
C THR A 3 -7.67 19.16 9.24
N CYS A 4 -6.65 18.79 8.45
CA CYS A 4 -6.68 18.87 6.99
C CYS A 4 -7.06 17.48 6.43
N PRO A 5 -8.35 17.21 6.15
CA PRO A 5 -8.77 15.93 5.59
C PRO A 5 -8.30 15.85 4.14
N VAL A 6 -7.15 15.25 3.93
CA VAL A 6 -6.62 14.92 2.60
C VAL A 6 -6.82 13.44 2.31
N PRO A 7 -7.09 13.05 1.05
CA PRO A 7 -7.21 11.65 0.69
C PRO A 7 -5.89 10.94 0.95
N MET A 8 -5.91 9.93 1.82
CA MET A 8 -4.75 9.15 2.22
C MET A 8 -5.03 7.66 1.99
N ARG A 9 -4.06 6.95 1.39
CA ARG A 9 -4.08 5.49 1.27
C ARG A 9 -2.84 4.91 1.94
N MET A 10 -3.02 3.87 2.75
CA MET A 10 -1.91 3.16 3.38
C MET A 10 -1.42 2.04 2.45
N VAL A 11 -0.09 1.93 2.33
CA VAL A 11 0.59 0.83 1.63
C VAL A 11 1.34 0.02 2.68
N GLY A 12 1.00 -1.25 2.82
CA GLY A 12 1.56 -2.11 3.86
C GLY A 12 1.09 -3.54 3.73
N VAL A 13 1.49 -4.37 4.70
CA VAL A 13 1.29 -5.83 4.73
C VAL A 13 -0.19 -6.23 4.89
N MET A 14 -1.11 -5.26 5.06
CA MET A 14 -2.56 -5.44 5.24
C MET A 14 -2.89 -6.58 6.21
N ASP A 15 -2.39 -6.46 7.43
CA ASP A 15 -2.67 -7.34 8.58
C ASP A 15 -2.58 -8.85 8.26
N ARG A 16 -1.53 -9.23 7.53
CA ARG A 16 -1.24 -10.63 7.23
C ARG A 16 0.02 -11.07 7.93
N PHE A 17 -0.06 -12.19 8.65
CA PHE A 17 1.09 -12.83 9.28
C PHE A 17 2.18 -13.13 8.24
N GLY A 18 3.43 -12.82 8.60
CA GLY A 18 4.61 -13.17 7.82
C GLY A 18 4.70 -14.69 7.67
N LYS A 19 4.53 -15.20 6.45
CA LYS A 19 4.73 -16.62 6.18
C LYS A 19 6.22 -16.86 5.95
N SER A 20 6.76 -17.94 6.51
CA SER A 20 8.13 -18.39 6.23
C SER A 20 8.27 -18.72 4.74
N GLY A 21 8.85 -17.82 3.96
CA GLY A 21 8.98 -17.91 2.51
C GLY A 21 10.01 -16.91 1.99
N LYS A 22 10.35 -16.98 0.70
CA LYS A 22 11.34 -16.08 0.11
C LYS A 22 10.84 -14.62 0.16
N PRO A 23 11.69 -13.65 0.56
CA PRO A 23 11.29 -12.26 0.75
C PRO A 23 10.71 -11.63 -0.53
N ASP A 24 11.21 -11.98 -1.71
CA ASP A 24 10.70 -11.49 -3.00
C ASP A 24 9.23 -11.83 -3.27
N GLU A 25 8.81 -13.05 -2.96
CA GLU A 25 7.42 -13.49 -3.19
C GLU A 25 6.49 -12.86 -2.16
N LEU A 26 6.97 -12.67 -0.94
CA LEU A 26 6.25 -11.97 0.12
C LEU A 26 6.03 -10.51 -0.27
N LEU A 27 7.06 -9.80 -0.72
CA LEU A 27 6.95 -8.41 -1.17
C LEU A 27 5.92 -8.24 -2.30
N LYS A 28 5.95 -9.12 -3.31
CA LYS A 28 4.93 -9.15 -4.38
C LYS A 28 3.53 -9.43 -3.82
N LYS A 29 3.39 -10.40 -2.92
CA LYS A 29 2.11 -10.82 -2.34
C LYS A 29 1.49 -9.80 -1.38
N TYR A 30 2.33 -9.03 -0.71
CA TYR A 30 1.93 -7.89 0.11
C TYR A 30 1.72 -6.62 -0.71
N GLY A 31 1.99 -6.66 -2.03
CA GLY A 31 1.84 -5.50 -2.90
C GLY A 31 2.79 -4.37 -2.51
N LEU A 32 3.95 -4.70 -1.97
CA LEU A 32 5.06 -3.78 -1.69
C LEU A 32 5.94 -3.63 -2.93
N THR A 33 5.32 -3.58 -4.10
CA THR A 33 5.98 -3.40 -5.39
C THR A 33 5.74 -1.98 -5.90
N PRO A 34 6.68 -1.44 -6.70
CA PRO A 34 6.53 -0.11 -7.29
C PRO A 34 5.23 0.03 -8.09
N ASP A 35 4.81 -0.99 -8.84
CA ASP A 35 3.55 -0.99 -9.58
C ASP A 35 2.34 -0.76 -8.68
N ASN A 36 2.29 -1.44 -7.54
CA ASN A 36 1.15 -1.36 -6.63
C ASN A 36 1.12 -0.02 -5.88
N ILE A 37 2.29 0.58 -5.60
CA ILE A 37 2.39 1.95 -5.08
C ILE A 37 1.81 2.93 -6.11
N VAL A 38 2.20 2.80 -7.39
CA VAL A 38 1.69 3.66 -8.47
C VAL A 38 0.18 3.53 -8.63
N GLU A 39 -0.38 2.32 -8.56
CA GLU A 39 -1.83 2.12 -8.57
C GLU A 39 -2.52 2.81 -7.38
N LYS A 40 -1.98 2.69 -6.16
CA LYS A 40 -2.52 3.35 -4.97
C LYS A 40 -2.44 4.87 -5.06
N VAL A 41 -1.37 5.42 -5.63
CA VAL A 41 -1.25 6.87 -5.89
C VAL A 41 -2.30 7.33 -6.90
N LYS A 42 -2.50 6.58 -7.99
CA LYS A 42 -3.57 6.88 -8.97
C LYS A 42 -4.95 6.83 -8.32
N ASP A 43 -5.20 5.91 -7.41
CA ASP A 43 -6.46 5.82 -6.66
C ASP A 43 -6.68 7.01 -5.71
N VAL A 44 -5.63 7.47 -5.03
CA VAL A 44 -5.68 8.70 -4.21
C VAL A 44 -5.99 9.92 -5.08
N LEU A 45 -5.33 10.06 -6.23
CA LEU A 45 -5.53 11.19 -7.13
C LEU A 45 -6.91 11.22 -7.78
N LYS A 46 -7.53 10.05 -7.98
CA LYS A 46 -8.92 9.93 -8.45
C LYS A 46 -9.96 10.29 -7.38
N ASN A 47 -9.61 10.16 -6.09
CA ASN A 47 -10.48 10.51 -4.96
C ASN A 47 -10.27 11.98 -4.51
N LYS A 48 -9.91 12.86 -5.44
CA LYS A 48 -9.73 14.30 -5.25
C LYS A 48 -10.90 15.04 -5.90
#